data_AF-A0A3D5AM71-F1
#
_entry.id   AF-A0A3D5AM71-F1
#
_cell.length_a   1.000
_cell.length_b   1.000
_cell.length_c   1.000
_cell.angle_alpha   90.00
_cell.angle_beta   90.00
_cell.angle_gamma   90.00
#
_symmetry.space_group_name_H-M   'P 1'
#
loop_
_entity.id
_entity.type
_entity.pdbx_description
1 polymer ?
#
loop_
_entity_poly.entity_id
_entity_poly.type
_entity_poly.pdbx_seq_one_letter_code
_entity_poly.pdbx_strand_id
1 'polypeptide(L)'
;PPVDRQAGGKNAAYVTTLVQFDKQGVAVVGGVLGGDGNLVAEVRDDAVLAKSISTVDNASTAQGQVATALAVQDELVGNKVGHYGVGPKSSSLLPQDKK
;
A
#
# COMPACT_ATOMS: atom_id res chain seq x y z
N PRO A 1 25.55 -9.59 -0.70
CA PRO A 1 24.18 -10.02 -1.07
C PRO A 1 23.96 -9.94 -2.60
N PRO A 2 23.29 -10.90 -3.24
CA PRO A 2 22.92 -10.77 -4.64
C PRO A 2 21.89 -9.64 -4.78
N VAL A 3 22.26 -8.55 -5.43
CA VAL A 3 21.32 -7.51 -5.85
C VAL A 3 20.61 -8.01 -7.11
N ASP A 4 19.30 -8.20 -7.05
CA ASP A 4 18.53 -8.51 -8.24
C ASP A 4 18.60 -7.29 -9.19
N ARG A 5 19.40 -7.41 -10.25
CA ARG A 5 19.60 -6.36 -11.25
C ARG A 5 18.32 -5.96 -11.99
N GLN A 6 17.27 -6.78 -11.90
CA GLN A 6 15.98 -6.53 -12.53
C GLN A 6 14.93 -5.94 -11.58
N ALA A 7 15.28 -5.70 -10.31
CA ALA A 7 14.33 -5.22 -9.28
C ALA A 7 13.57 -3.97 -9.72
N GLY A 8 14.26 -2.97 -10.30
CA GLY A 8 13.61 -1.75 -10.78
C GLY A 8 12.60 -2.00 -11.91
N GLY A 9 12.94 -2.86 -12.88
CA GLY A 9 12.03 -3.21 -13.98
C GLY A 9 10.79 -3.99 -13.52
N LYS A 10 10.97 -4.87 -12.52
CA LYS A 10 9.87 -5.61 -11.90
C LYS A 10 8.95 -4.68 -11.13
N ASN A 11 9.50 -3.76 -10.32
CA ASN A 11 8.70 -2.76 -9.60
C ASN A 11 7.86 -1.91 -10.55
N ALA A 12 8.43 -1.42 -11.66
CA ALA A 12 7.68 -0.66 -12.65
C ALA A 12 6.50 -1.46 -13.25
N ALA A 13 6.69 -2.76 -13.52
CA ALA A 13 5.61 -3.63 -13.99
C ALA A 13 4.51 -3.83 -12.93
N TYR A 14 4.89 -3.98 -11.65
CA TYR A 14 3.92 -4.07 -10.55
C TYR A 14 3.14 -2.78 -10.37
N VAL A 15 3.80 -1.62 -10.40
CA VAL A 15 3.14 -0.30 -10.37
C VAL A 15 2.18 -0.15 -11.55
N THR A 16 2.61 -0.51 -12.76
CA THR A 16 1.74 -0.44 -13.94
C THR A 16 0.48 -1.30 -13.77
N THR A 17 0.64 -2.52 -13.25
CA THR A 17 -0.47 -3.44 -13.00
C THR A 17 -1.42 -2.87 -11.94
N LEU A 18 -0.85 -2.35 -10.85
CA LEU A 18 -1.59 -1.71 -9.77
C LEU A 18 -2.43 -0.52 -10.26
N VAL A 19 -1.86 0.35 -11.10
CA VAL A 19 -2.57 1.48 -11.71
C VAL A 19 -3.77 1.02 -12.55
N GLN A 20 -3.69 -0.14 -13.21
CA GLN A 20 -4.85 -0.65 -13.95
C GLN A 20 -5.95 -1.12 -13.01
N PHE A 21 -5.62 -1.72 -11.85
CA PHE A 21 -6.61 -2.08 -10.85
C PHE A 21 -7.29 -0.84 -10.23
N ASP A 22 -6.51 0.17 -9.85
CA ASP A 22 -6.99 1.44 -9.29
C ASP A 22 -7.99 2.17 -10.23
N LYS A 23 -7.82 2.01 -11.54
CA LYS A 23 -8.77 2.56 -12.52
C LYS A 23 -10.11 1.82 -12.58
N GLN A 24 -10.18 0.58 -12.11
CA GLN A 24 -11.41 -0.24 -12.15
C GLN A 24 -12.15 -0.25 -10.82
N GLY A 25 -11.49 0.13 -9.72
CA GLY A 25 -12.07 0.14 -8.38
C GLY A 25 -11.03 0.50 -7.32
N VAL A 26 -11.38 0.24 -6.06
CA VAL A 26 -10.48 0.48 -4.93
C VAL A 26 -9.30 -0.50 -4.93
N ALA A 27 -8.13 -0.01 -4.52
CA ALA A 27 -6.90 -0.78 -4.56
C ALA A 27 -6.10 -0.58 -3.27
N VAL A 28 -5.77 -1.68 -2.62
CA VAL A 28 -4.93 -1.68 -1.41
C VAL A 28 -3.69 -2.54 -1.65
N VAL A 29 -2.52 -1.98 -1.39
CA VAL A 29 -1.23 -2.68 -1.53
C VAL A 29 -0.72 -3.12 -0.17
N GLY A 30 -0.55 -4.44 -0.01
CA GLY A 30 0.11 -5.04 1.15
C GLY A 30 1.60 -5.32 0.88
N GLY A 31 2.48 -4.84 1.75
CA GLY A 31 3.90 -5.17 1.77
C GLY A 31 4.25 -6.16 2.89
N VAL A 32 5.34 -6.92 2.72
CA VAL A 32 5.84 -7.82 3.78
C VAL A 32 6.57 -7.07 4.89
N LEU A 33 7.16 -5.91 4.57
CA LEU A 33 7.90 -5.06 5.50
C LEU A 33 7.50 -3.59 5.26
N GLY A 34 7.50 -2.79 6.33
CA GLY A 34 7.47 -1.34 6.24
C GLY A 34 8.89 -0.81 6.02
N GLY A 35 9.17 -0.26 4.84
CA GLY A 35 10.50 0.23 4.48
C GLY A 35 10.64 0.49 2.98
N ASP A 36 11.81 0.98 2.57
CA ASP A 36 12.07 1.42 1.20
C ASP A 36 12.32 0.26 0.21
N GLY A 37 12.26 0.56 -1.08
CA GLY A 37 12.62 -0.38 -2.16
C GLY A 37 11.57 -1.45 -2.47
N ASN A 38 10.35 -1.30 -1.96
CA ASN A 38 9.21 -2.17 -2.25
C ASN A 38 8.04 -1.38 -2.87
N LEU A 39 7.03 -2.10 -3.35
CA LEU A 39 5.86 -1.50 -3.99
C LEU A 39 5.07 -0.54 -3.07
N VAL A 40 5.08 -0.78 -1.75
CA VAL A 40 4.43 0.11 -0.78
C VAL A 40 5.13 1.47 -0.73
N ALA A 41 6.46 1.48 -0.70
CA ALA A 41 7.26 2.70 -0.75
C ALA A 41 7.02 3.46 -2.07
N GLU A 42 7.04 2.77 -3.21
CA GLU A 42 6.77 3.37 -4.52
C GLU A 42 5.39 4.07 -4.57
N VAL A 43 4.35 3.44 -4.02
CA VAL A 43 3.00 4.05 -3.94
C VAL A 43 3.00 5.30 -3.04
N ARG A 44 3.69 5.25 -1.90
CA ARG A 44 3.77 6.39 -0.95
C ARG A 44 4.67 7.53 -1.46
N ASP A 45 5.60 7.23 -2.36
CA ASP A 45 6.53 8.20 -2.94
C ASP A 45 5.91 8.93 -4.15
N ASP A 46 4.96 8.32 -4.84
CA ASP A 46 4.20 8.94 -5.91
C ASP A 46 3.02 9.78 -5.38
N ALA A 47 3.02 11.08 -5.67
CA ALA A 47 2.03 12.03 -5.15
C ALA A 47 0.60 11.82 -5.69
N VAL A 48 0.44 11.09 -6.79
CA VAL A 48 -0.85 10.71 -7.36
C VAL A 48 -1.32 9.40 -6.74
N LEU A 49 -0.47 8.36 -6.74
CA LEU A 49 -0.83 7.04 -6.20
C LEU A 49 -1.09 7.09 -4.70
N ALA A 50 -0.33 7.88 -3.94
CA ALA A 50 -0.55 8.05 -2.50
C ALA A 50 -1.93 8.65 -2.16
N LYS A 51 -2.63 9.24 -3.15
CA LYS A 51 -3.97 9.82 -2.97
C LYS A 51 -5.09 8.91 -3.47
N SER A 52 -4.78 7.87 -4.23
CA SER A 52 -5.78 6.93 -4.76
C SER A 52 -5.66 5.52 -4.17
N ILE A 53 -4.48 5.12 -3.69
CA ILE A 53 -4.18 3.74 -3.29
C ILE A 53 -3.69 3.68 -1.85
N SER A 54 -4.38 2.90 -1.03
CA SER A 54 -3.99 2.63 0.35
C SER A 54 -2.86 1.61 0.39
N THR A 55 -2.07 1.70 1.45
CA THR A 55 -0.95 0.77 1.64
C THR A 55 -0.99 0.20 3.05
N VAL A 56 -0.57 -1.06 3.19
CA VAL A 56 -0.48 -1.75 4.46
C VAL A 56 0.87 -2.45 4.58
N ASP A 57 1.60 -2.17 5.65
CA ASP A 57 2.83 -2.90 5.96
C ASP A 57 2.52 -4.23 6.65
N ASN A 58 3.49 -5.15 6.63
CA ASN A 58 3.43 -6.42 7.35
C ASN A 58 2.16 -7.25 7.05
N ALA A 59 1.69 -7.21 5.80
CA ALA A 59 0.47 -7.88 5.34
C ALA A 59 0.53 -9.42 5.45
N SER A 60 1.72 -9.99 5.70
CA SER A 60 1.91 -11.40 6.04
C SER A 60 1.54 -11.75 7.49
N THR A 61 1.31 -10.75 8.34
CA THR A 61 0.92 -10.93 9.75
C THR A 61 -0.59 -10.82 9.94
N ALA A 62 -1.13 -11.40 11.01
CA ALA A 62 -2.55 -11.29 11.33
C ALA A 62 -3.01 -9.82 11.46
N GLN A 63 -2.20 -8.97 12.10
CA GLN A 63 -2.49 -7.54 12.22
C GLN A 63 -2.54 -6.86 10.84
N GLY A 64 -1.57 -7.13 9.97
CA GLY A 64 -1.55 -6.57 8.61
C GLY A 64 -2.71 -7.06 7.74
N GLN A 65 -3.15 -8.30 7.89
CA GLN A 65 -4.32 -8.83 7.19
C GLN A 65 -5.61 -8.13 7.63
N VAL A 66 -5.79 -7.92 8.94
CA VAL A 66 -6.93 -7.15 9.47
C VAL A 66 -6.86 -5.70 8.98
N ALA A 67 -5.69 -5.07 9.04
CA ALA A 67 -5.47 -3.71 8.54
C ALA A 67 -5.83 -3.59 7.05
N THR A 68 -5.49 -4.61 6.24
CA THR A 68 -5.82 -4.65 4.81
C THR A 68 -7.32 -4.71 4.59
N ALA A 69 -8.04 -5.57 5.30
CA ALA A 69 -9.49 -5.66 5.19
C ALA A 69 -10.18 -4.34 5.58
N LEU A 70 -9.73 -3.70 6.67
CA LEU A 70 -10.24 -2.40 7.10
C LEU A 70 -9.90 -1.28 6.11
N ALA A 71 -8.70 -1.29 5.50
CA ALA A 71 -8.30 -0.30 4.51
C ALA A 71 -9.17 -0.39 3.25
N VAL A 72 -9.49 -1.61 2.80
CA VAL A 72 -10.42 -1.83 1.68
C VAL A 72 -11.80 -1.24 2.01
N GLN A 73 -12.30 -1.45 3.23
CA GLN A 73 -13.57 -0.88 3.67
C GLN A 73 -13.52 0.67 3.69
N ASP A 74 -12.45 1.27 4.21
CA ASP A 74 -12.26 2.73 4.27
C ASP A 74 -12.25 3.36 2.87
N GLU A 75 -11.60 2.72 1.89
CA GLU A 75 -11.63 3.20 0.51
C GLU A 75 -13.01 3.02 -0.12
N LEU A 76 -13.59 1.82 -0.01
CA LEU A 76 -14.81 1.46 -0.73
C LEU A 76 -16.04 2.22 -0.23
N VAL A 77 -16.12 2.44 1.09
CA VAL A 77 -17.29 3.03 1.74
C VAL A 77 -17.00 4.42 2.26
N GLY A 78 -15.81 4.63 2.83
CA GLY A 78 -15.39 5.89 3.41
C GLY A 78 -14.79 6.88 2.41
N ASN A 79 -14.53 6.44 1.17
CA ASN A 79 -13.78 7.21 0.15
C ASN A 79 -12.49 7.79 0.72
N LYS A 80 -11.79 6.98 1.53
CA LYS A 80 -10.64 7.39 2.34
C LYS A 80 -9.45 6.50 2.03
N VAL A 81 -8.43 7.11 1.47
CA VAL A 81 -7.12 6.49 1.23
C VAL A 81 -6.23 6.70 2.46
N GLY A 82 -5.46 5.67 2.83
CA GLY A 82 -4.54 5.74 3.96
C GLY A 82 -3.34 4.81 3.87
N HIS A 83 -2.31 5.13 4.65
CA HIS A 83 -1.07 4.39 4.69
C HIS A 83 -0.85 3.84 6.08
N TYR A 84 -0.92 2.52 6.22
CA TYR A 84 -1.02 1.84 7.50
C TYR A 84 0.20 0.97 7.77
N GLY A 85 0.77 1.07 8.96
CA GLY A 85 1.94 0.29 9.35
C GLY A 85 3.01 1.10 10.08
N VAL A 86 4.26 0.66 9.97
CA VAL A 86 5.40 1.13 10.76
C VAL A 86 6.51 1.76 9.90
N GLY A 87 6.41 1.62 8.57
CA GLY A 87 7.37 2.16 7.63
C GLY A 87 7.20 3.68 7.42
N PRO A 88 8.14 4.31 6.70
CA PRO A 88 8.05 5.71 6.34
C PRO A 88 6.72 6.06 5.66
N LYS A 89 6.25 7.29 5.90
CA LYS A 89 5.00 7.85 5.35
C LYS A 89 3.73 7.05 5.71
N SER A 90 3.80 6.16 6.71
CA SER A 90 2.63 5.62 7.38
C SER A 90 1.95 6.70 8.22
N SER A 91 0.62 6.78 8.16
CA SER A 91 -0.20 7.71 8.93
C SER A 91 -0.67 7.13 10.27
N SER A 92 -0.80 5.81 10.38
CA SER A 92 -1.25 5.12 11.59
C SER A 92 -0.95 3.62 11.50
N LEU A 93 -1.09 2.86 12.60
CA LEU A 93 -0.93 1.40 12.55
C LEU A 93 -2.11 0.69 11.87
N LEU A 94 -3.32 1.26 11.99
CA LEU A 94 -4.57 0.71 11.51
C LEU A 94 -5.47 1.84 11.01
N PRO A 95 -6.43 1.55 10.11
CA PRO A 95 -7.57 2.42 9.87
C PRO A 95 -8.27 2.76 11.19
N GLN A 96 -8.66 4.02 11.33
CA GLN A 96 -9.36 4.52 12.52
C GLN A 96 -10.70 5.09 12.09
N ASP A 97 -11.75 4.68 12.80
CA ASP A 97 -13.03 5.37 12.76
C ASP A 97 -12.86 6.75 13.40
N LYS A 98 -13.36 7.78 12.72
CA LYS A 98 -13.49 9.08 13.35
C LYS A 98 -14.53 8.94 14.47
N LYS A 99 -14.10 9.12 15.72
CA LYS A 99 -15.03 9.46 16.81
C LYS A 99 -15.59 10.86 16.61
#